data_AF-A0A6B9FMD9-F1
#
_entry.id   AF-A0A6B9FMD9-F1
#
_cell.length_a   1.000
_cell.length_b   1.000
_cell.length_c   1.000
_cell.angle_alpha   90.00
_cell.angle_beta   90.00
_cell.angle_gamma   90.00
#
_symmetry.space_group_name_H-M   'P 1'
#
loop_
_entity.id
_entity.type
_entity.pdbx_description
1 polymer ?
#
loop_
_entity_poly.entity_id
_entity_poly.type
_entity_poly.pdbx_seq_one_letter_code
_entity_poly.pdbx_strand_id
1 'polypeptide(L)'
;MDLPFATAVHACTALSILYPGFFISIREAVKIQRQEIITDLATVFDSGDDGCIHLIPSFEFVKYKYFVGHKRGRDPEIIRGDAHRRTVDWIDHNRKRKDFSIISWLIACSPFSALAGFATFYSLSLLLYVLSSYTTAPSQLIWSDVAYPKSGSLSELWLLGMCAAFASSYITALRNLLRAIRNFDLSPAAIGSETIKILLSVALAPIITIVLTNVGGEIAKPVFALMGHQPPAIALGVVITACFVVGIMPDVALRWVIQRDQLKNFKHEEGEVFQAFKITPIEIIDGVDSDIRSRLEDHHIHSTQNLAAANPLMLFVETPFGVYQIMDWVAQAQLCCSVGRDKIVKLWPLGVRTLFDLERLATDDEVENDALLLEVGRVILGSGLIPTEGLDKTSAAAVVRRSIELRLDDPHVQRLRQIYIAVGDRLGRKSRRFPGASRPPLNSVADAYFGWLNRGWAR
;
A
#
# COMPACT_ATOMS: atom_id res chain seq x y z
N MET A 1 1.11 36.78 -30.23
CA MET A 1 1.64 35.63 -29.47
C MET A 1 0.55 34.93 -28.65
N ASP A 2 -0.70 35.36 -28.72
CA ASP A 2 -1.74 34.95 -27.74
C ASP A 2 -2.43 33.63 -28.10
N LEU A 3 -2.51 33.29 -29.39
CA LEU A 3 -3.11 32.04 -29.87
C LEU A 3 -2.45 30.77 -29.27
N PRO A 4 -1.11 30.61 -29.27
CA PRO A 4 -0.49 29.41 -28.70
C PRO A 4 -0.64 29.31 -27.17
N PHE A 5 -0.70 30.44 -26.45
CA PHE A 5 -0.93 30.41 -25.00
C PHE A 5 -2.39 30.08 -24.68
N ALA A 6 -3.35 30.62 -25.44
CA ALA A 6 -4.77 30.30 -25.28
C ALA A 6 -5.05 28.82 -25.54
N THR A 7 -4.49 28.27 -26.61
CA THR A 7 -4.64 26.84 -26.90
C THR A 7 -4.01 25.98 -25.80
N ALA A 8 -2.86 26.37 -25.23
CA ALA A 8 -2.24 25.67 -24.11
C ALA A 8 -3.11 25.69 -22.85
N VAL A 9 -3.65 26.85 -22.45
CA VAL A 9 -4.52 26.95 -21.26
C VAL A 9 -5.78 26.10 -21.42
N HIS A 10 -6.45 26.19 -22.58
CA HIS A 10 -7.63 25.39 -22.83
C HIS A 10 -7.32 23.89 -22.88
N ALA A 11 -6.19 23.48 -23.47
CA ALA A 11 -5.76 22.09 -23.49
C ALA A 11 -5.48 21.55 -22.08
N CYS A 12 -4.73 22.28 -21.25
CA CYS A 12 -4.47 21.88 -19.86
C CYS A 12 -5.76 21.83 -19.02
N THR A 13 -6.67 22.76 -19.24
CA THR A 13 -7.98 22.77 -18.56
C THR A 13 -8.83 21.57 -18.97
N ALA A 14 -8.93 21.29 -20.27
CA ALA A 14 -9.66 20.12 -20.77
C ALA A 14 -9.07 18.82 -20.23
N LEU A 15 -7.74 18.70 -20.22
CA LEU A 15 -7.02 17.55 -19.65
C LEU A 15 -7.32 17.40 -18.15
N SER A 16 -7.33 18.50 -17.39
CA SER A 16 -7.63 18.49 -15.95
C SER A 16 -9.03 17.93 -15.62
N ILE A 17 -10.01 18.24 -16.48
CA ILE A 17 -11.41 17.78 -16.38
C ILE A 17 -11.53 16.29 -16.69
N LEU A 18 -10.73 15.79 -17.65
CA LEU A 18 -10.80 14.42 -18.16
C LEU A 18 -10.07 13.39 -17.30
N TYR A 19 -9.11 13.79 -16.46
CA TYR A 19 -8.30 12.86 -15.66
C TYR A 19 -9.08 11.83 -14.82
N PRO A 20 -10.16 12.19 -14.09
CA PRO A 20 -10.96 11.20 -13.36
C PRO A 20 -11.51 10.10 -14.27
N GLY A 21 -11.92 10.46 -15.49
CA GLY A 21 -12.35 9.51 -16.51
C GLY A 21 -11.21 8.59 -16.95
N PHE A 22 -10.01 9.12 -17.18
CA PHE A 22 -8.84 8.30 -17.48
C PHE A 22 -8.50 7.33 -16.35
N PHE A 23 -8.58 7.75 -15.08
CA PHE A 23 -8.35 6.87 -13.94
C PHE A 23 -9.35 5.72 -13.85
N ILE A 24 -10.62 5.96 -14.16
CA ILE A 24 -11.64 4.91 -14.22
C ILE A 24 -11.33 3.94 -15.37
N SER A 25 -10.99 4.43 -16.55
CA SER A 25 -10.64 3.58 -17.70
C SER A 25 -9.41 2.72 -17.41
N ILE A 26 -8.38 3.28 -16.77
CA ILE A 26 -7.19 2.53 -16.36
C ILE A 26 -7.55 1.50 -15.28
N ARG A 27 -8.41 1.85 -14.31
CA ARG A 27 -8.91 0.90 -13.30
C ARG A 27 -9.58 -0.31 -13.95
N GLU A 28 -10.45 -0.11 -14.93
CA GLU A 28 -11.11 -1.22 -15.63
C GLU A 28 -10.11 -2.08 -16.42
N ALA A 29 -9.12 -1.47 -17.08
CA ALA A 29 -8.06 -2.22 -17.75
C ALA A 29 -7.25 -3.10 -16.76
N VAL A 30 -6.82 -2.52 -15.63
CA VAL A 30 -6.10 -3.25 -14.57
C VAL A 30 -6.97 -4.36 -13.98
N LYS A 31 -8.26 -4.11 -13.80
CA LYS A 31 -9.23 -5.11 -13.32
C LYS A 31 -9.28 -6.32 -14.24
N ILE A 32 -9.43 -6.10 -15.54
CA ILE A 32 -9.52 -7.17 -16.55
C ILE A 32 -8.23 -7.98 -16.56
N GLN A 33 -7.08 -7.32 -16.60
CA GLN A 33 -5.78 -7.98 -16.57
C GLN A 33 -5.60 -8.85 -15.31
N ARG A 34 -5.98 -8.35 -14.13
CA ARG A 34 -5.89 -9.14 -12.88
C ARG A 34 -6.85 -10.30 -12.85
N GLN A 35 -8.05 -10.15 -13.39
CA GLN A 35 -9.02 -11.25 -13.50
C GLN A 35 -8.50 -12.37 -14.42
N GLU A 36 -7.80 -12.02 -15.51
CA GLU A 36 -7.15 -12.98 -16.40
C GLU A 36 -6.05 -13.77 -15.65
N ILE A 37 -5.13 -13.07 -14.98
CA ILE A 37 -4.06 -13.71 -14.18
C ILE A 37 -4.64 -14.66 -13.12
N ILE A 38 -5.72 -14.26 -12.43
CA ILE A 38 -6.35 -15.11 -11.41
C ILE A 38 -7.05 -16.31 -12.06
N THR A 39 -7.63 -16.15 -13.25
CA THR A 39 -8.25 -17.25 -13.99
C THR A 39 -7.19 -18.27 -14.40
N ASP A 40 -6.05 -17.82 -14.92
CA ASP A 40 -4.92 -18.68 -15.24
C ASP A 40 -4.40 -19.38 -13.97
N LEU A 41 -4.26 -18.65 -12.87
CA LEU A 41 -3.84 -19.22 -11.59
C LEU A 41 -4.86 -20.26 -11.07
N ALA A 42 -6.15 -20.07 -11.33
CA ALA A 42 -7.19 -21.04 -10.99
C ALA A 42 -7.03 -22.32 -11.80
N THR A 43 -6.78 -22.22 -13.11
CA THR A 43 -6.53 -23.42 -13.94
C THR A 43 -5.33 -24.21 -13.44
N VAL A 44 -4.29 -23.50 -13.00
CA VAL A 44 -3.13 -24.12 -12.37
C VAL A 44 -3.64 -24.85 -11.13
N PHE A 45 -4.25 -24.19 -10.15
CA PHE A 45 -4.70 -24.82 -8.89
C PHE A 45 -5.76 -25.92 -9.02
N ASP A 46 -6.69 -25.85 -9.97
CA ASP A 46 -7.82 -26.77 -10.12
C ASP A 46 -7.50 -28.06 -10.90
N SER A 47 -6.34 -28.15 -11.57
CA SER A 47 -5.92 -29.31 -12.39
C SER A 47 -5.48 -30.54 -11.57
N GLY A 48 -6.06 -30.79 -10.40
CA GLY A 48 -5.82 -31.99 -9.58
C GLY A 48 -6.68 -33.16 -10.05
N ASP A 49 -6.04 -34.27 -10.39
CA ASP A 49 -6.63 -35.49 -10.98
C ASP A 49 -7.56 -36.29 -10.04
N ASP A 50 -7.73 -35.84 -8.80
CA ASP A 50 -8.63 -36.44 -7.80
C ASP A 50 -9.86 -35.53 -7.66
N GLY A 51 -11.06 -36.05 -7.89
CA GLY A 51 -12.35 -35.32 -7.83
C GLY A 51 -12.71 -34.63 -6.50
N CYS A 52 -11.75 -34.41 -5.61
CA CYS A 52 -11.82 -33.51 -4.47
C CYS A 52 -11.34 -32.11 -4.87
N ILE A 53 -12.25 -31.14 -4.85
CA ILE A 53 -11.93 -29.71 -5.06
C ILE A 53 -10.96 -29.27 -3.96
N HIS A 54 -9.71 -29.02 -4.32
CA HIS A 54 -8.67 -28.57 -3.39
C HIS A 54 -8.73 -27.05 -3.21
N LEU A 55 -9.58 -26.59 -2.29
CA LEU A 55 -9.67 -25.18 -1.92
C LEU A 55 -8.43 -24.75 -1.13
N ILE A 56 -7.63 -23.86 -1.70
CA ILE A 56 -6.60 -23.11 -0.98
C ILE A 56 -7.27 -21.82 -0.46
N PRO A 57 -7.50 -21.66 0.86
CA PRO A 57 -8.24 -20.51 1.39
C PRO A 57 -7.66 -19.17 0.95
N SER A 58 -6.32 -19.06 0.92
CA SER A 58 -5.59 -17.87 0.45
C SER A 58 -5.93 -17.46 -0.98
N PHE A 59 -6.21 -18.44 -1.84
CA PHE A 59 -6.56 -18.22 -3.23
C PHE A 59 -8.01 -17.76 -3.37
N GLU A 60 -8.93 -18.34 -2.60
CA GLU A 60 -10.33 -17.91 -2.55
C GLU A 60 -10.47 -16.46 -2.08
N PHE A 61 -9.66 -16.00 -1.11
CA PHE A 61 -9.63 -14.59 -0.73
C PHE A 61 -9.15 -13.68 -1.86
N VAL A 62 -8.21 -14.13 -2.68
CA VAL A 62 -7.73 -13.39 -3.87
C VAL A 62 -8.83 -13.31 -4.92
N LYS A 63 -9.50 -14.45 -5.22
CA LYS A 63 -10.66 -14.46 -6.12
C LYS A 63 -11.73 -13.47 -5.64
N TYR A 64 -12.07 -13.51 -4.35
CA TYR A 64 -13.08 -12.64 -3.78
C TYR A 64 -12.76 -11.15 -3.92
N LYS A 65 -11.49 -10.74 -3.83
CA LYS A 65 -11.09 -9.33 -4.00
C LYS A 65 -11.36 -8.82 -5.43
N TYR A 66 -11.11 -9.64 -6.44
CA TYR A 66 -11.05 -9.19 -7.84
C TYR A 66 -12.25 -9.58 -8.70
N PHE A 67 -12.97 -10.66 -8.39
CA PHE A 67 -14.18 -11.04 -9.11
C PHE A 67 -15.38 -10.18 -8.67
N VAL A 68 -15.39 -8.94 -9.17
CA VAL A 68 -16.44 -7.94 -8.95
C VAL A 68 -17.22 -7.72 -10.25
N GLY A 69 -18.54 -8.00 -10.23
CA GLY A 69 -19.48 -7.57 -11.29
C GLY A 69 -19.63 -8.43 -12.55
N HIS A 70 -18.93 -9.55 -12.75
CA HIS A 70 -19.13 -10.38 -13.96
C HIS A 70 -20.35 -11.31 -13.83
N LYS A 71 -21.46 -10.97 -14.51
CA LYS A 71 -22.43 -11.96 -15.01
C LYS A 71 -21.80 -12.61 -16.24
N ARG A 72 -21.31 -13.85 -16.12
CA ARG A 72 -21.01 -14.67 -17.29
C ARG A 72 -22.35 -15.06 -17.91
N GLY A 73 -22.84 -14.26 -18.84
CA GLY A 73 -23.94 -14.65 -19.71
C GLY A 73 -23.40 -15.68 -20.69
N ARG A 74 -23.87 -16.92 -20.59
CA ARG A 74 -23.45 -18.12 -21.35
C ARG A 74 -22.07 -18.67 -20.97
N ASP A 75 -22.05 -19.55 -19.98
CA ASP A 75 -21.24 -20.75 -20.17
C ASP A 75 -21.89 -21.58 -21.29
N PRO A 76 -21.11 -22.12 -22.25
CA PRO A 76 -21.64 -23.09 -23.21
C PRO A 76 -22.22 -24.27 -22.42
N GLU A 77 -23.37 -24.79 -22.86
CA GLU A 77 -23.96 -26.01 -22.29
C GLU A 77 -22.89 -27.12 -22.25
N ILE A 78 -22.29 -27.32 -21.07
CA ILE A 78 -21.44 -28.48 -20.84
C ILE A 78 -22.38 -29.68 -20.75
N ILE A 79 -22.37 -30.44 -21.82
CA ILE A 79 -23.07 -31.70 -22.02
C ILE A 79 -22.78 -32.62 -20.83
N ARG A 80 -23.88 -33.04 -20.18
CA ARG A 80 -24.09 -34.24 -19.35
C ARG A 80 -22.90 -34.84 -18.59
N GLY A 81 -23.00 -34.74 -17.26
CA GLY A 81 -22.46 -35.72 -16.32
C GLY A 81 -21.64 -35.06 -15.23
N ASP A 82 -22.30 -34.59 -14.16
CA ASP A 82 -21.79 -34.58 -12.78
C ASP A 82 -22.67 -33.70 -11.90
N ALA A 83 -23.47 -34.34 -11.05
CA ALA A 83 -24.38 -33.67 -10.11
C ALA A 83 -23.63 -32.91 -8.99
N HIS A 84 -22.37 -33.26 -8.74
CA HIS A 84 -21.54 -32.64 -7.70
C HIS A 84 -20.94 -31.29 -8.14
N ARG A 85 -20.73 -31.10 -9.45
CA ARG A 85 -20.22 -29.83 -10.02
C ARG A 85 -21.27 -28.71 -9.98
N ARG A 86 -22.56 -29.07 -10.12
CA ARG A 86 -23.67 -28.11 -10.07
C ARG A 86 -23.80 -27.43 -8.70
N THR A 87 -23.49 -28.10 -7.59
CA THR A 87 -23.71 -27.49 -6.27
C THR A 87 -22.70 -26.39 -5.95
N VAL A 88 -21.48 -26.49 -6.49
CA VAL A 88 -20.41 -25.51 -6.29
C VAL A 88 -20.60 -24.29 -7.19
N ASP A 89 -20.99 -24.49 -8.45
CA ASP A 89 -21.31 -23.38 -9.36
C ASP A 89 -22.41 -22.47 -8.79
N TRP A 90 -23.45 -23.03 -8.16
CA TRP A 90 -24.52 -22.24 -7.54
C TRP A 90 -24.07 -21.43 -6.32
N ILE A 91 -23.11 -21.94 -5.53
CA ILE A 91 -22.52 -21.21 -4.40
C ILE A 91 -21.61 -20.08 -4.91
N ASP A 92 -20.87 -20.32 -5.98
CA ASP A 92 -19.95 -19.34 -6.58
C ASP A 92 -20.69 -18.21 -7.33
N HIS A 93 -21.88 -18.50 -7.87
CA HIS A 93 -22.75 -17.49 -8.50
C HIS A 93 -23.30 -16.47 -7.49
N ASN A 94 -23.52 -16.86 -6.23
CA ASN A 94 -24.14 -16.01 -5.21
C ASN A 94 -23.14 -15.19 -4.36
N ARG A 95 -21.83 -15.42 -4.49
CA ARG A 95 -20.79 -14.70 -3.71
C ARG A 95 -20.18 -13.49 -4.42
N LYS A 96 -20.65 -13.11 -5.60
CA LYS A 96 -20.03 -12.06 -6.42
C LYS A 96 -20.32 -10.67 -5.86
N ARG A 97 -19.25 -9.96 -5.46
CA ARG A 97 -19.33 -8.54 -5.06
C ARG A 97 -19.85 -7.72 -6.25
N LYS A 98 -20.86 -6.89 -6.01
CA LYS A 98 -21.34 -5.94 -7.02
C LYS A 98 -20.31 -4.83 -7.17
N ASP A 99 -19.97 -4.47 -8.42
CA ASP A 99 -19.12 -3.30 -8.65
C ASP A 99 -19.89 -2.02 -8.38
N PHE A 100 -19.15 -0.93 -8.23
CA PHE A 100 -19.74 0.39 -8.10
C PHE A 100 -20.54 0.75 -9.35
N SER A 101 -21.72 1.32 -9.16
CA SER A 101 -22.56 1.77 -10.27
C SER A 101 -21.88 2.90 -11.03
N ILE A 102 -22.05 2.96 -12.35
CA ILE A 102 -21.58 4.07 -13.21
C ILE A 102 -22.05 5.42 -12.64
N ILE A 103 -23.26 5.49 -12.09
CA ILE A 103 -23.81 6.70 -11.49
C ILE A 103 -22.95 7.17 -10.29
N SER A 104 -22.46 6.25 -9.47
CA SER A 104 -21.61 6.60 -8.31
C SER A 104 -20.27 7.19 -8.75
N TRP A 105 -19.70 6.69 -9.84
CA TRP A 105 -18.50 7.27 -10.45
C TRP A 105 -18.74 8.66 -11.02
N LEU A 106 -19.86 8.86 -11.72
CA LEU A 106 -20.22 10.17 -12.28
C LEU A 106 -20.43 11.22 -11.17
N ILE A 107 -21.15 10.85 -10.10
CA ILE A 107 -21.37 11.74 -8.95
C ILE A 107 -20.05 12.10 -8.28
N ALA A 108 -19.13 11.14 -8.12
CA ALA A 108 -17.83 11.39 -7.49
C ALA A 108 -16.87 12.20 -8.38
N CYS A 109 -16.89 11.99 -9.70
CA CYS A 109 -16.01 12.70 -10.64
C CYS A 109 -16.45 14.13 -10.89
N SER A 110 -17.76 14.39 -10.89
CA SER A 110 -18.32 15.73 -11.17
C SER A 110 -17.68 16.87 -10.34
N PRO A 111 -17.64 16.81 -8.98
CA PRO A 111 -17.04 17.88 -8.19
C PRO A 111 -15.54 17.98 -8.38
N PHE A 112 -14.83 16.84 -8.53
CA PHE A 112 -13.39 16.84 -8.79
C PHE A 112 -13.07 17.53 -10.13
N SER A 113 -13.75 17.12 -11.20
CA SER A 113 -13.55 17.65 -12.55
C SER A 113 -13.90 19.13 -12.63
N ALA A 114 -15.01 19.56 -12.01
CA ALA A 114 -15.40 20.97 -11.97
C ALA A 114 -14.37 21.82 -11.23
N LEU A 115 -13.93 21.37 -10.05
CA LEU A 115 -12.92 22.06 -9.24
C LEU A 115 -11.57 22.11 -9.95
N ALA A 116 -11.09 20.98 -10.47
CA ALA A 116 -9.82 20.90 -11.18
C ALA A 116 -9.82 21.76 -12.44
N GLY A 117 -10.90 21.73 -13.23
CA GLY A 117 -11.06 22.56 -14.43
C GLY A 117 -11.02 24.05 -14.11
N PHE A 118 -11.87 24.48 -13.17
CA PHE A 118 -11.94 25.89 -12.77
C PHE A 118 -10.60 26.39 -12.19
N ALA A 119 -10.02 25.65 -11.26
CA ALA A 119 -8.78 26.06 -10.59
C ALA A 119 -7.56 26.01 -11.53
N THR A 120 -7.48 25.05 -12.45
CA THR A 120 -6.40 24.99 -13.46
C THR A 120 -6.50 26.16 -14.42
N PHE A 121 -7.70 26.43 -14.95
CA PHE A 121 -7.94 27.57 -15.82
C PHE A 121 -7.55 28.88 -15.13
N TYR A 122 -8.05 29.09 -13.90
CA TYR A 122 -7.77 30.29 -13.11
C TYR A 122 -6.27 30.44 -12.82
N SER A 123 -5.60 29.37 -12.39
CA SER A 123 -4.19 29.42 -12.03
C SER A 123 -3.28 29.71 -13.22
N LEU A 124 -3.57 29.12 -14.39
CA LEU A 124 -2.81 29.39 -15.61
C LEU A 124 -3.09 30.79 -16.15
N SER A 125 -4.33 31.26 -16.08
CA SER A 125 -4.71 32.62 -16.46
C SER A 125 -4.03 33.67 -15.58
N LEU A 126 -4.00 33.46 -14.26
CA LEU A 126 -3.28 34.31 -13.31
C LEU A 126 -1.76 34.30 -13.57
N LEU A 127 -1.17 33.13 -13.80
CA LEU A 127 0.25 33.01 -14.10
C LEU A 127 0.62 33.74 -15.40
N LEU A 128 -0.22 33.65 -16.43
CA LEU A 128 -0.04 34.43 -17.64
C LEU A 128 -0.16 35.93 -17.38
N TYR A 129 -1.15 36.37 -16.59
CA TYR A 129 -1.32 37.78 -16.22
C TYR A 129 -0.08 38.36 -15.53
N VAL A 130 0.49 37.62 -14.57
CA VAL A 130 1.70 38.05 -13.83
C VAL A 130 2.92 38.10 -14.76
N LEU A 131 3.08 37.11 -15.65
CA LEU A 131 4.19 37.08 -16.61
C LEU A 131 4.03 38.11 -17.75
N SER A 132 2.80 38.45 -18.13
CA SER A 132 2.49 39.29 -19.28
C SER A 132 2.44 40.78 -18.96
N SER A 133 3.40 41.30 -18.17
CA SER A 133 3.51 42.72 -17.75
C SER A 133 3.52 43.77 -18.90
N TYR A 134 3.27 43.38 -20.15
CA TYR A 134 3.34 44.20 -21.37
C TYR A 134 2.10 44.17 -22.27
N THR A 135 1.02 43.43 -21.98
CA THR A 135 -0.15 43.38 -22.90
C THR A 135 -1.34 44.19 -22.40
N THR A 136 -1.51 45.39 -22.96
CA THR A 136 -2.59 46.36 -22.69
C THR A 136 -3.96 46.01 -23.29
N ALA A 137 -4.15 44.79 -23.78
CA ALA A 137 -5.43 44.34 -24.34
C ALA A 137 -5.98 43.16 -23.53
N PRO A 138 -7.29 43.14 -23.22
CA PRO A 138 -7.95 41.98 -22.63
C PRO A 138 -7.92 40.85 -23.67
N SER A 139 -6.86 40.04 -23.64
CA SER A 139 -6.79 38.83 -24.43
C SER A 139 -7.84 37.85 -23.90
N GLN A 140 -8.29 36.93 -24.76
CA GLN A 140 -9.21 35.82 -24.42
C GLN A 140 -8.69 34.91 -23.28
N LEU A 141 -7.50 35.21 -22.75
CA LEU A 141 -6.75 34.52 -21.70
C LEU A 141 -7.02 35.06 -20.30
N ILE A 142 -7.69 36.21 -20.19
CA ILE A 142 -8.03 36.89 -18.93
C ILE A 142 -9.56 36.80 -18.80
N TRP A 143 -10.07 36.21 -17.71
CA TRP A 143 -11.52 36.26 -17.43
C TRP A 143 -12.00 37.72 -17.44
N SER A 144 -12.89 38.05 -18.37
CA SER A 144 -13.36 39.42 -18.61
C SER A 144 -14.05 40.04 -17.40
N ASP A 145 -14.61 39.21 -16.51
CA ASP A 145 -15.41 39.63 -15.35
C ASP A 145 -14.68 39.40 -14.01
N VAL A 146 -13.37 39.09 -14.03
CA VAL A 146 -12.58 38.90 -12.80
C VAL A 146 -11.61 40.05 -12.62
N ALA A 147 -11.68 40.68 -11.45
CA ALA A 147 -10.71 41.67 -11.03
C ALA A 147 -9.37 40.97 -10.71
N TYR A 148 -8.40 41.10 -11.61
CA TYR A 148 -7.03 40.70 -11.33
C TYR A 148 -6.40 41.70 -10.34
N PRO A 149 -5.63 41.20 -9.36
CA PRO A 149 -5.02 42.05 -8.35
C PRO A 149 -3.99 42.99 -8.98
N LYS A 150 -3.88 44.20 -8.44
CA LYS A 150 -2.79 45.12 -8.81
C LYS A 150 -1.45 44.54 -8.35
N SER A 151 -0.43 44.66 -9.19
CA SER A 151 0.92 44.19 -8.84
C SER A 151 1.43 44.82 -7.54
N GLY A 152 1.98 44.01 -6.64
CA GLY A 152 2.52 44.40 -5.34
C GLY A 152 1.48 44.46 -4.21
N SER A 153 0.24 44.04 -4.46
CA SER A 153 -0.82 44.04 -3.44
C SER A 153 -0.86 42.74 -2.63
N LEU A 154 -1.35 42.80 -1.39
CA LEU A 154 -1.56 41.62 -0.55
C LEU A 154 -2.54 40.63 -1.20
N SER A 155 -3.51 41.09 -2.00
CA SER A 155 -4.41 40.20 -2.75
C SER A 155 -3.70 39.37 -3.81
N GLU A 156 -2.65 39.89 -4.46
CA GLU A 156 -1.82 39.12 -5.39
C GLU A 156 -1.13 37.94 -4.70
N LEU A 157 -0.53 38.20 -3.53
CA LEU A 157 0.15 37.18 -2.74
C LEU A 157 -0.79 36.04 -2.31
N TRP A 158 -2.03 36.37 -1.93
CA TRP A 158 -3.00 35.37 -1.51
C TRP A 158 -3.52 34.52 -2.66
N LEU A 159 -3.77 35.15 -3.82
CA LEU A 159 -4.18 34.44 -5.03
C LEU A 159 -3.06 33.50 -5.52
N LEU A 160 -1.82 33.97 -5.55
CA LEU A 160 -0.66 33.12 -5.87
C LEU A 160 -0.48 31.99 -4.85
N GLY A 161 -0.68 32.26 -3.55
CA GLY A 161 -0.66 31.24 -2.50
C GLY A 161 -1.72 30.16 -2.72
N MET A 162 -2.96 30.55 -3.05
CA MET A 162 -4.03 29.60 -3.38
C MET A 162 -3.71 28.76 -4.63
N CYS A 163 -3.16 29.37 -5.68
CA CYS A 163 -2.72 28.64 -6.87
C CYS A 163 -1.60 27.64 -6.55
N ALA A 164 -0.65 28.01 -5.69
CA ALA A 164 0.43 27.11 -5.27
C ALA A 164 -0.08 25.93 -4.42
N ALA A 165 -1.03 26.18 -3.51
CA ALA A 165 -1.69 25.14 -2.72
C ALA A 165 -2.56 24.21 -3.59
N PHE A 166 -3.26 24.76 -4.58
CA PHE A 166 -4.00 23.98 -5.57
C PHE A 166 -3.05 23.10 -6.40
N ALA A 167 -1.97 23.65 -6.94
CA ALA A 167 -1.05 22.91 -7.80
C ALA A 167 -0.42 21.70 -7.08
N SER A 168 0.04 21.90 -5.84
CA SER A 168 0.61 20.84 -4.99
C SER A 168 -0.42 19.78 -4.57
N SER A 169 -1.61 20.19 -4.15
CA SER A 169 -2.67 19.25 -3.77
C SER A 169 -3.21 18.48 -4.97
N TYR A 170 -3.30 19.11 -6.14
CA TYR A 170 -3.68 18.46 -7.39
C TYR A 170 -2.67 17.38 -7.81
N ILE A 171 -1.36 17.68 -7.79
CA ILE A 171 -0.32 16.68 -8.08
C ILE A 171 -0.40 15.50 -7.09
N THR A 172 -0.60 15.81 -5.81
CA THR A 172 -0.73 14.79 -4.76
C THR A 172 -1.98 13.93 -4.96
N ALA A 173 -3.11 14.53 -5.33
CA ALA A 173 -4.34 13.82 -5.66
C ALA A 173 -4.15 12.87 -6.85
N LEU A 174 -3.49 13.31 -7.93
CA LEU A 174 -3.18 12.44 -9.07
C LEU A 174 -2.32 11.24 -8.65
N ARG A 175 -1.29 11.47 -7.82
CA ARG A 175 -0.44 10.39 -7.28
C ARG A 175 -1.23 9.40 -6.41
N ASN A 176 -2.10 9.91 -5.53
CA ASN A 176 -2.93 9.09 -4.66
C ASN A 176 -3.93 8.24 -5.45
N LEU A 177 -4.56 8.82 -6.48
CA LEU A 177 -5.49 8.10 -7.37
C LEU A 177 -4.77 7.02 -8.19
N LEU A 178 -3.57 7.31 -8.72
CA LEU A 178 -2.74 6.31 -9.37
C LEU A 178 -2.37 5.16 -8.44
N ARG A 179 -1.99 5.47 -7.20
CA ARG A 179 -1.70 4.45 -6.18
C ARG A 179 -2.93 3.61 -5.84
N ALA A 180 -4.10 4.24 -5.71
CA ALA A 180 -5.35 3.54 -5.46
C ALA A 180 -5.73 2.60 -6.62
N ILE A 181 -5.41 2.95 -7.87
CA ILE A 181 -5.57 2.05 -9.03
C ILE A 181 -4.63 0.85 -8.90
N ARG A 182 -3.34 1.09 -8.64
CA ARG A 182 -2.33 0.03 -8.46
C ARG A 182 -2.72 -0.94 -7.35
N ASN A 183 -3.41 -0.49 -6.31
CA ASN A 183 -3.80 -1.35 -5.17
C ASN A 183 -5.22 -1.91 -5.28
N PHE A 184 -5.92 -1.58 -6.37
CA PHE A 184 -7.33 -1.95 -6.59
C PHE A 184 -8.28 -1.44 -5.51
N ASP A 185 -7.91 -0.33 -4.88
CA ASP A 185 -8.66 0.35 -3.82
C ASP A 185 -9.32 1.64 -4.32
N LEU A 186 -9.22 1.92 -5.62
CA LEU A 186 -9.93 3.05 -6.22
C LEU A 186 -11.45 2.82 -6.11
N SER A 187 -12.08 3.71 -5.35
CA SER A 187 -13.52 3.77 -5.15
C SER A 187 -14.02 5.19 -5.46
N PRO A 188 -15.32 5.37 -5.73
CA PRO A 188 -15.90 6.72 -5.86
C PRO A 188 -15.63 7.60 -4.63
N ALA A 189 -15.63 7.00 -3.43
CA ALA A 189 -15.31 7.70 -2.19
C ALA A 189 -13.87 8.22 -2.15
N ALA A 190 -12.91 7.50 -2.76
CA ALA A 190 -11.52 7.95 -2.85
C ALA A 190 -11.40 9.26 -3.65
N ILE A 191 -12.08 9.36 -4.80
CA ILE A 191 -12.12 10.61 -5.60
C ILE A 191 -12.75 11.75 -4.79
N GLY A 192 -13.84 11.47 -4.08
CA GLY A 192 -14.47 12.43 -3.17
C GLY A 192 -13.52 12.91 -2.06
N SER A 193 -12.76 12.00 -1.45
CA SER A 193 -11.80 12.34 -0.40
C SER A 193 -10.65 13.21 -0.91
N GLU A 194 -10.14 12.95 -2.11
CA GLU A 194 -9.11 13.79 -2.72
C GLU A 194 -9.67 15.18 -3.11
N THR A 195 -10.94 15.26 -3.51
CA THR A 195 -11.62 16.55 -3.74
C THR A 195 -11.68 17.39 -2.46
N ILE A 196 -12.02 16.77 -1.33
CA ILE A 196 -12.05 17.44 -0.02
C ILE A 196 -10.67 17.95 0.37
N LYS A 197 -9.60 17.17 0.13
CA LYS A 197 -8.21 17.60 0.40
C LYS A 197 -7.80 18.81 -0.43
N ILE A 198 -8.17 18.84 -1.72
CA ILE A 198 -7.92 20.01 -2.58
C ILE A 198 -8.65 21.24 -2.03
N LEU A 199 -9.95 21.11 -1.71
CA LEU A 199 -10.72 22.22 -1.12
C LEU A 199 -10.11 22.72 0.19
N LEU A 200 -9.73 21.79 1.08
CA LEU A 200 -9.08 22.12 2.35
C LEU A 200 -7.75 22.86 2.13
N SER A 201 -6.93 22.42 1.18
CA SER A 201 -5.66 23.08 0.87
C SER A 201 -5.84 24.52 0.37
N VAL A 202 -6.82 24.74 -0.52
CA VAL A 202 -7.14 26.07 -1.05
C VAL A 202 -7.71 26.97 0.06
N ALA A 203 -8.51 26.44 0.98
CA ALA A 203 -9.04 27.18 2.12
C ALA A 203 -7.97 27.54 3.17
N LEU A 204 -6.98 26.66 3.39
CA LEU A 204 -5.89 26.88 4.34
C LEU A 204 -4.85 27.89 3.84
N ALA A 205 -4.63 28.01 2.53
CA ALA A 205 -3.62 28.92 1.97
C ALA A 205 -3.82 30.40 2.37
N PRO A 206 -5.04 30.98 2.29
CA PRO A 206 -5.36 32.28 2.86
C PRO A 206 -4.96 32.43 4.33
N ILE A 207 -5.34 31.47 5.17
CA ILE A 207 -5.08 31.49 6.62
C ILE A 207 -3.59 31.53 6.88
N ILE A 208 -2.82 30.69 6.18
CA ILE A 208 -1.36 30.63 6.34
C ILE A 208 -0.69 31.89 5.84
N THR A 209 -1.20 32.48 4.75
CA THR A 209 -0.71 33.75 4.26
C THR A 209 -0.90 34.86 5.30
N ILE A 210 -2.07 34.95 5.95
CA ILE A 210 -2.30 35.88 7.09
C ILE A 210 -1.30 35.61 8.20
N VAL A 211 -1.20 34.36 8.64
CA VAL A 211 -0.37 33.99 9.79
C VAL A 211 1.09 34.35 9.52
N LEU A 212 1.62 34.03 8.34
CA LEU A 212 3.01 34.29 8.00
C LEU A 212 3.29 35.78 7.78
N THR A 213 2.36 36.53 7.18
CA THR A 213 2.52 37.97 6.95
C THR A 213 2.35 38.79 8.24
N ASN A 214 1.42 38.42 9.12
CA ASN A 214 1.21 39.12 10.39
C ASN A 214 2.23 38.72 11.46
N VAL A 215 2.48 37.42 11.67
CA VAL A 215 3.43 36.93 12.69
C VAL A 215 4.87 37.13 12.23
N GLY A 216 5.17 36.86 10.96
CA GLY A 216 6.48 37.17 10.37
C GLY A 216 6.72 38.69 10.29
N GLY A 217 5.66 39.46 10.05
CA GLY A 217 5.69 40.93 10.10
C GLY A 217 6.10 41.48 11.46
N GLU A 218 5.59 40.94 12.57
CA GLU A 218 5.97 41.36 13.93
C GLU A 218 7.47 41.16 14.22
N ILE A 219 8.03 40.02 13.80
CA ILE A 219 9.44 39.65 14.07
C ILE A 219 10.39 40.38 13.11
N ALA A 220 9.98 40.65 11.89
CA ALA A 220 10.82 41.25 10.87
C ALA A 220 10.56 42.75 10.61
N LYS A 221 9.57 43.37 11.30
CA LYS A 221 9.33 44.83 11.36
C LYS A 221 10.61 45.69 11.47
N PRO A 222 11.57 45.41 12.38
CA PRO A 222 12.79 46.22 12.48
C PRO A 222 13.74 46.06 11.29
N VAL A 223 13.74 44.90 10.62
CA VAL A 223 14.55 44.62 9.43
C VAL A 223 13.91 45.20 8.17
N PHE A 224 12.58 45.15 8.07
CA PHE A 224 11.79 45.72 6.97
C PHE A 224 11.78 47.25 6.98
N ALA A 225 11.86 47.88 8.16
CA ALA A 225 12.01 49.34 8.27
C ALA A 225 13.32 49.85 7.65
N LEU A 226 14.36 49.02 7.57
CA LEU A 226 15.66 49.37 6.98
C LEU A 226 15.73 49.18 5.46
N MET A 227 14.87 48.35 4.86
CA MET A 227 14.98 47.91 3.45
C MET A 227 13.94 48.52 2.49
N GLY A 228 13.12 49.48 2.94
CA GLY A 228 12.11 50.13 2.09
C GLY A 228 10.81 49.33 1.99
N HIS A 229 9.69 50.05 1.83
CA HIS A 229 8.29 49.60 2.01
C HIS A 229 7.77 48.53 1.02
N GLN A 230 8.62 47.81 0.30
CA GLN A 230 8.18 46.68 -0.52
C GLN A 230 8.48 45.36 0.20
N PRO A 231 7.55 44.39 0.23
CA PRO A 231 7.88 43.06 0.71
C PRO A 231 9.03 42.54 -0.18
N PRO A 232 10.20 42.22 0.38
CA PRO A 232 11.31 41.73 -0.42
C PRO A 232 10.85 40.47 -1.16
N ALA A 233 11.30 40.29 -2.40
CA ALA A 233 10.94 39.11 -3.22
C ALA A 233 11.12 37.77 -2.47
N ILE A 234 12.02 37.74 -1.49
CA ILE A 234 12.27 36.63 -0.57
C ILE A 234 11.04 36.29 0.28
N ALA A 235 10.33 37.29 0.86
CA ALA A 235 9.14 37.07 1.68
C ALA A 235 7.98 36.50 0.86
N LEU A 236 7.80 36.97 -0.38
CA LEU A 236 6.83 36.42 -1.33
C LEU A 236 7.13 34.94 -1.63
N GLY A 237 8.40 34.62 -1.93
CA GLY A 237 8.84 33.25 -2.19
C GLY A 237 8.60 32.31 -1.00
N VAL A 238 8.87 32.76 0.23
CA VAL A 238 8.63 31.98 1.45
C VAL A 238 7.15 31.66 1.65
N VAL A 239 6.27 32.66 1.47
CA VAL A 239 4.81 32.46 1.60
C VAL A 239 4.29 31.50 0.54
N ILE A 240 4.67 31.69 -0.73
CA ILE A 240 4.24 30.82 -1.83
C ILE A 240 4.73 29.39 -1.60
N THR A 241 5.97 29.22 -1.15
CA THR A 241 6.54 27.90 -0.84
C THR A 241 5.80 27.24 0.34
N ALA A 242 5.48 28.00 1.39
CA ALA A 242 4.71 27.49 2.51
C ALA A 242 3.31 27.03 2.07
N CYS A 243 2.60 27.82 1.26
CA CYS A 243 1.31 27.45 0.69
C CYS A 243 1.40 26.21 -0.21
N PHE A 244 2.49 26.05 -0.97
CA PHE A 244 2.74 24.83 -1.75
C PHE A 244 2.92 23.60 -0.84
N VAL A 245 3.73 23.70 0.22
CA VAL A 245 3.93 22.59 1.17
C VAL A 245 2.61 22.17 1.84
N VAL A 246 1.76 23.15 2.16
CA VAL A 246 0.44 22.91 2.75
C VAL A 246 -0.48 22.14 1.81
N GLY A 247 -0.39 22.39 0.50
CA GLY A 247 -1.15 21.61 -0.47
C GLY A 247 -0.69 20.16 -0.58
N ILE A 248 0.58 19.84 -0.31
CA ILE A 248 1.06 18.44 -0.27
C ILE A 248 0.43 17.69 0.92
N MET A 249 0.38 18.32 2.10
CA MET A 249 -0.06 17.67 3.35
C MET A 249 -1.05 18.55 4.14
N PRO A 250 -2.29 18.72 3.65
CA PRO A 250 -3.26 19.60 4.30
C PRO A 250 -3.63 19.12 5.71
N ASP A 251 -3.61 17.81 5.97
CA ASP A 251 -3.89 17.24 7.30
C ASP A 251 -2.80 17.56 8.33
N VAL A 252 -1.54 17.69 7.90
CA VAL A 252 -0.44 18.10 8.78
C VAL A 252 -0.56 19.58 9.09
N ALA A 253 -0.86 20.40 8.08
CA ALA A 253 -1.12 21.83 8.27
C ALA A 253 -2.31 22.08 9.19
N LEU A 254 -3.43 21.36 8.98
CA LEU A 254 -4.60 21.43 9.83
C LEU A 254 -4.26 21.02 11.27
N ARG A 255 -3.54 19.92 11.48
CA ARG A 255 -3.08 19.52 12.81
C ARG A 255 -2.18 20.56 13.45
N TRP A 256 -1.27 21.19 12.71
CA TRP A 256 -0.42 22.27 13.23
C TRP A 256 -1.25 23.48 13.67
N VAL A 257 -2.26 23.88 12.89
CA VAL A 257 -3.20 24.95 13.25
C VAL A 257 -4.00 24.58 14.50
N ILE A 258 -4.52 23.35 14.57
CA ILE A 258 -5.33 22.85 15.69
C ILE A 258 -4.47 22.69 16.95
N GLN A 259 -3.25 22.17 16.86
CA GLN A 259 -2.35 21.92 18.00
C GLN A 259 -1.82 23.21 18.64
N ARG A 260 -1.83 24.34 17.90
CA ARG A 260 -1.51 25.65 18.47
C ARG A 260 -2.56 26.10 19.48
N ASP A 261 -3.79 25.62 19.35
CA ASP A 261 -4.84 25.86 20.32
C ASP A 261 -4.90 24.67 21.30
N GLN A 262 -4.95 24.96 22.59
CA GLN A 262 -4.88 23.96 23.66
C GLN A 262 -6.17 23.12 23.78
N LEU A 263 -6.55 22.40 22.72
CA LEU A 263 -7.57 21.35 22.78
C LEU A 263 -6.98 20.12 23.48
N LYS A 264 -6.71 20.28 24.79
CA LYS A 264 -6.15 19.29 25.73
C LYS A 264 -6.90 17.95 25.79
N ASN A 265 -8.05 17.84 25.12
CA ASN A 265 -8.88 16.64 25.07
C ASN A 265 -8.64 15.76 23.83
N PHE A 266 -7.77 16.15 22.90
CA PHE A 266 -7.37 15.24 21.82
C PHE A 266 -6.32 14.26 22.34
N LYS A 267 -6.59 12.96 22.20
CA LYS A 267 -5.70 11.86 22.56
C LYS A 267 -4.35 12.08 21.87
N HIS A 268 -3.30 12.35 22.66
CA HIS A 268 -1.95 12.50 22.14
C HIS A 268 -1.38 11.10 21.88
N GLU A 269 -0.68 10.94 20.76
CA GLU A 269 0.07 9.72 20.48
C GLU A 269 1.33 9.70 21.35
N GLU A 270 1.57 8.62 22.09
CA GLU A 270 2.73 8.48 22.97
C GLU A 270 4.01 8.29 22.15
N GLY A 271 4.84 9.33 22.09
CA GLY A 271 6.08 9.34 21.29
C GLY A 271 7.11 8.28 21.72
N GLU A 272 7.14 7.89 22.99
CA GLU A 272 8.08 6.87 23.52
C GLU A 272 7.80 5.48 22.96
N VAL A 273 6.52 5.12 22.82
CA VAL A 273 6.08 3.86 22.21
C VAL A 273 6.52 3.83 20.74
N PHE A 274 6.37 4.94 20.02
CA PHE A 274 6.77 5.03 18.61
C PHE A 274 8.28 4.85 18.40
N GLN A 275 9.12 5.30 19.34
CA GLN A 275 10.57 5.14 19.27
C GLN A 275 11.05 3.71 19.57
N ALA A 276 10.30 2.95 20.36
CA ALA A 276 10.60 1.56 20.67
C ALA A 276 10.34 0.61 19.49
N PHE A 277 9.35 0.92 18.64
CA PHE A 277 8.99 0.13 17.46
C PHE A 277 9.63 0.69 16.19
N LYS A 278 10.95 0.60 16.06
CA LYS A 278 11.63 0.95 14.81
C LYS A 278 11.20 0.00 13.70
N ILE A 279 10.72 0.57 12.59
CA ILE A 279 10.31 -0.17 11.40
C ILE A 279 11.54 -0.87 10.81
N THR A 280 11.44 -2.18 10.55
CA THR A 280 12.50 -2.93 9.89
C THR A 280 12.43 -2.67 8.38
N PRO A 281 13.50 -2.15 7.75
CA PRO A 281 13.53 -1.90 6.32
C PRO A 281 13.46 -3.22 5.54
N ILE A 282 12.77 -3.21 4.39
CA ILE A 282 12.59 -4.39 3.54
C ILE A 282 13.91 -4.84 2.91
N GLU A 283 14.86 -3.93 2.71
CA GLU A 283 16.19 -4.18 2.12
C GLU A 283 17.04 -5.18 2.93
N ILE A 284 16.61 -5.57 4.13
CA ILE A 284 17.21 -6.69 4.86
C ILE A 284 16.96 -8.03 4.14
N ILE A 285 15.93 -8.13 3.31
CA ILE A 285 15.55 -9.35 2.61
C ILE A 285 16.47 -9.55 1.41
N ASP A 286 17.07 -10.74 1.34
CA ASP A 286 17.98 -11.08 0.26
C ASP A 286 17.23 -11.12 -1.09
N GLY A 287 17.83 -10.50 -2.10
CA GLY A 287 17.24 -10.28 -3.41
C GLY A 287 16.27 -9.09 -3.52
N VAL A 288 16.14 -8.24 -2.49
CA VAL A 288 15.38 -6.97 -2.55
C VAL A 288 16.34 -5.78 -2.55
N ASP A 289 16.47 -5.12 -3.70
CA ASP A 289 17.19 -3.86 -3.86
C ASP A 289 16.26 -2.63 -3.66
N SER A 290 16.82 -1.43 -3.81
CA SER A 290 16.07 -0.17 -3.66
C SER A 290 14.94 -0.02 -4.69
N ASP A 291 15.10 -0.57 -5.90
CA ASP A 291 14.09 -0.48 -6.96
C ASP A 291 12.92 -1.43 -6.69
N ILE A 292 13.22 -2.65 -6.27
CA ILE A 292 12.24 -3.64 -5.82
C ILE A 292 11.50 -3.11 -4.61
N ARG A 293 12.20 -2.51 -3.64
CA ARG A 293 11.56 -1.81 -2.52
C ARG A 293 10.57 -0.75 -3.02
N SER A 294 10.99 0.13 -3.93
CA SER A 294 10.10 1.19 -4.42
C SER A 294 8.84 0.63 -5.06
N ARG A 295 8.95 -0.51 -5.77
CA ARG A 295 7.80 -1.20 -6.35
C ARG A 295 6.92 -1.85 -5.28
N LEU A 296 7.49 -2.47 -4.25
CA LEU A 296 6.73 -3.04 -3.13
C LEU A 296 6.01 -1.96 -2.31
N GLU A 297 6.62 -0.79 -2.17
CA GLU A 297 6.03 0.38 -1.52
C GLU A 297 4.77 0.88 -2.25
N ASP A 298 4.75 0.81 -3.59
CA ASP A 298 3.54 1.10 -4.36
C ASP A 298 2.36 0.23 -3.89
N HIS A 299 2.63 -1.00 -3.46
CA HIS A 299 1.68 -2.00 -2.96
C HIS A 299 1.52 -2.03 -1.43
N HIS A 300 1.80 -0.92 -0.75
CA HIS A 300 1.68 -0.77 0.71
C HIS A 300 2.57 -1.72 1.53
N ILE A 301 3.61 -2.27 0.92
CA ILE A 301 4.62 -3.05 1.62
C ILE A 301 5.79 -2.11 1.92
N HIS A 302 5.79 -1.52 3.12
CA HIS A 302 6.80 -0.55 3.55
C HIS A 302 7.84 -1.14 4.52
N SER A 303 7.52 -2.28 5.13
CA SER A 303 8.33 -2.92 6.15
C SER A 303 8.40 -4.42 5.98
N THR A 304 9.41 -5.04 6.59
CA THR A 304 9.53 -6.50 6.65
C THR A 304 8.31 -7.14 7.30
N GLN A 305 7.70 -6.47 8.29
CA GLN A 305 6.48 -6.92 8.97
C GLN A 305 5.28 -6.96 8.01
N ASN A 306 5.12 -5.94 7.17
CA ASN A 306 4.06 -5.93 6.15
C ASN A 306 4.26 -7.09 5.15
N LEU A 307 5.50 -7.31 4.73
CA LEU A 307 5.84 -8.40 3.80
C LEU A 307 5.60 -9.78 4.42
N ALA A 308 5.96 -10.00 5.69
CA ALA A 308 5.75 -11.27 6.39
C ALA A 308 4.27 -11.65 6.52
N ALA A 309 3.40 -10.65 6.70
CA ALA A 309 1.95 -10.83 6.81
C ALA A 309 1.25 -10.87 5.43
N ALA A 310 1.91 -10.48 4.35
CA ALA A 310 1.32 -10.39 3.01
C ALA A 310 0.89 -11.76 2.47
N ASN A 311 -0.18 -11.78 1.68
CA ASN A 311 -0.59 -12.98 0.94
C ASN A 311 0.27 -13.10 -0.34
N PRO A 312 1.09 -14.15 -0.50
CA PRO A 312 1.97 -14.30 -1.66
C PRO A 312 1.21 -14.33 -3.00
N LEU A 313 0.02 -14.95 -3.03
CA LEU A 313 -0.79 -15.02 -4.25
C LEU A 313 -1.38 -13.65 -4.60
N MET A 314 -1.70 -12.84 -3.60
CA MET A 314 -2.15 -11.46 -3.80
C MET A 314 -1.02 -10.62 -4.40
N LEU A 315 0.17 -10.70 -3.80
CA LEU A 315 1.35 -9.99 -4.30
C LEU A 315 1.70 -10.42 -5.73
N PHE A 316 1.55 -11.71 -6.07
CA PHE A 316 1.80 -12.20 -7.43
C PHE A 316 0.86 -11.58 -8.47
N VAL A 317 -0.42 -11.40 -8.11
CA VAL A 317 -1.41 -10.76 -8.99
C VAL A 317 -1.19 -9.24 -9.09
N GLU A 318 -0.70 -8.62 -8.01
CA GLU A 318 -0.57 -7.17 -7.92
C GLU A 318 0.74 -6.64 -8.49
N THR A 319 1.81 -7.43 -8.43
CA THR A 319 3.18 -7.04 -8.75
C THR A 319 3.71 -7.78 -9.98
N PRO A 320 4.78 -7.28 -10.64
CA PRO A 320 5.41 -7.99 -11.75
C PRO A 320 6.38 -9.11 -11.31
N PHE A 321 6.41 -9.46 -10.02
CA PHE A 321 7.38 -10.43 -9.49
C PHE A 321 6.88 -11.87 -9.63
N GLY A 322 7.81 -12.80 -9.85
CA GLY A 322 7.48 -14.22 -10.00
C GLY A 322 7.00 -14.85 -8.69
N VAL A 323 6.11 -15.84 -8.76
CA VAL A 323 5.53 -16.50 -7.57
C VAL A 323 6.59 -17.08 -6.64
N TYR A 324 7.64 -17.72 -7.17
CA TYR A 324 8.73 -18.28 -6.37
C TYR A 324 9.54 -17.22 -5.63
N GLN A 325 9.82 -16.10 -6.29
CA GLN A 325 10.53 -14.96 -5.72
C GLN A 325 9.73 -14.35 -4.57
N ILE A 326 8.42 -14.16 -4.75
CA ILE A 326 7.54 -13.62 -3.71
C ILE A 326 7.44 -14.58 -2.53
N MET A 327 7.19 -15.88 -2.78
CA MET A 327 7.10 -16.88 -1.71
C MET A 327 8.38 -16.91 -0.87
N ASP A 328 9.53 -16.80 -1.55
CA ASP A 328 10.82 -16.77 -0.91
C ASP A 328 11.02 -15.52 -0.04
N TRP A 329 10.76 -14.33 -0.57
CA TRP A 329 10.83 -13.08 0.17
C TRP A 329 9.90 -13.06 1.39
N VAL A 330 8.66 -13.56 1.26
CA VAL A 330 7.72 -13.67 2.39
C VAL A 330 8.27 -14.64 3.44
N ALA A 331 8.86 -15.77 3.04
CA ALA A 331 9.44 -16.73 3.97
C ALA A 331 10.66 -16.15 4.74
N GLN A 332 11.51 -15.37 4.06
CA GLN A 332 12.60 -14.63 4.69
C GLN A 332 12.08 -13.54 5.65
N ALA A 333 11.02 -12.83 5.26
CA ALA A 333 10.41 -11.80 6.09
C ALA A 333 9.76 -12.37 7.36
N GLN A 334 9.12 -13.54 7.27
CA GLN A 334 8.59 -14.26 8.43
C GLN A 334 9.70 -14.72 9.38
N LEU A 335 10.81 -15.22 8.84
CA LEU A 335 12.01 -15.48 9.65
C LEU A 335 12.44 -14.20 10.37
N CYS A 336 12.52 -13.07 9.66
CA CYS A 336 12.99 -11.80 10.22
C CYS A 336 12.11 -11.31 11.36
N CYS A 337 10.81 -11.42 11.21
CA CYS A 337 9.86 -11.01 12.23
C CYS A 337 9.91 -11.93 13.46
N SER A 338 10.24 -13.21 13.27
CA SER A 338 10.27 -14.19 14.37
C SER A 338 11.58 -14.22 15.16
N VAL A 339 12.73 -13.88 14.55
CA VAL A 339 14.04 -13.89 15.23
C VAL A 339 14.63 -12.50 15.44
N GLY A 340 14.26 -11.52 14.61
CA GLY A 340 14.81 -10.17 14.61
C GLY A 340 15.95 -9.97 13.62
N ARG A 341 16.15 -8.71 13.18
CA ARG A 341 17.12 -8.31 12.15
C ARG A 341 18.54 -8.82 12.42
N ASP A 342 19.05 -8.57 13.62
CA ASP A 342 20.47 -8.80 13.92
C ASP A 342 20.82 -10.30 13.97
N LYS A 343 19.82 -11.15 14.22
CA LYS A 343 19.98 -12.62 14.25
C LYS A 343 19.96 -13.22 12.85
N ILE A 344 19.17 -12.67 11.93
CA ILE A 344 19.13 -13.14 10.53
C ILE A 344 20.52 -13.12 9.89
N VAL A 345 21.27 -12.03 10.07
CA VAL A 345 22.61 -11.88 9.47
C VAL A 345 23.56 -12.98 9.95
N LYS A 346 23.36 -13.49 11.17
CA LYS A 346 24.13 -14.60 11.74
C LYS A 346 23.65 -15.98 11.30
N LEU A 347 22.40 -16.10 10.83
CA LEU A 347 21.81 -17.34 10.35
C LEU A 347 22.19 -17.65 8.88
N TRP A 348 22.41 -16.63 8.06
CA TRP A 348 22.76 -16.82 6.64
C TRP A 348 24.02 -17.67 6.39
N PRO A 349 25.15 -17.48 7.11
CA PRO A 349 26.33 -18.34 6.94
C PRO A 349 26.08 -19.80 7.33
N LEU A 350 25.06 -20.07 8.13
CA LEU A 350 24.64 -21.42 8.54
C LEU A 350 23.69 -22.07 7.52
N GLY A 351 23.39 -21.40 6.40
CA GLY A 351 22.47 -21.90 5.37
C GLY A 351 20.99 -21.74 5.71
N VAL A 352 20.65 -21.07 6.82
CA VAL A 352 19.27 -20.80 7.21
C VAL A 352 18.84 -19.45 6.64
N ARG A 353 18.02 -19.48 5.58
CA ARG A 353 17.55 -18.27 4.90
C ARG A 353 16.08 -18.01 5.12
N THR A 354 15.26 -19.06 5.27
CA THR A 354 13.82 -18.92 5.50
C THR A 354 13.35 -19.71 6.72
N LEU A 355 12.13 -19.41 7.18
CA LEU A 355 11.54 -20.13 8.32
C LEU A 355 11.36 -21.64 8.05
N PHE A 356 11.22 -22.04 6.78
CA PHE A 356 11.13 -23.46 6.40
C PHE A 356 12.48 -24.18 6.45
N ASP A 357 13.61 -23.46 6.39
CA ASP A 357 14.92 -24.05 6.64
C ASP A 357 15.07 -24.42 8.12
N LEU A 358 14.48 -23.61 9.02
CA LEU A 358 14.37 -23.97 10.44
C LEU A 358 13.47 -25.19 10.67
N GLU A 359 12.30 -25.25 10.00
CA GLU A 359 11.40 -26.42 10.07
C GLU A 359 12.13 -27.70 9.68
N ARG A 360 12.87 -27.66 8.57
CA ARG A 360 13.64 -28.82 8.10
C ARG A 360 14.72 -29.23 9.10
N LEU A 361 15.47 -28.27 9.62
CA LEU A 361 16.51 -28.53 10.62
C LEU A 361 15.95 -29.12 11.93
N ALA A 362 14.71 -28.75 12.30
CA ALA A 362 14.04 -29.30 13.48
C ALA A 362 13.37 -30.68 13.24
N THR A 363 13.09 -31.03 11.98
CA THR A 363 12.38 -32.28 11.61
C THR A 363 13.33 -33.42 11.25
N ASP A 364 14.51 -33.12 10.69
CA ASP A 364 15.50 -34.14 10.33
C ASP A 364 16.13 -34.74 11.62
N ASP A 365 15.68 -35.92 12.03
CA ASP A 365 16.12 -36.67 13.23
C ASP A 365 17.51 -37.31 13.11
N GLU A 366 18.32 -36.89 12.13
CA GLU A 366 19.69 -37.35 11.98
C GLU A 366 20.61 -36.68 13.02
N VAL A 367 21.33 -37.49 13.80
CA VAL A 367 22.27 -37.07 14.85
C VAL A 367 23.34 -36.09 14.31
N GLU A 368 23.62 -36.10 13.01
CA GLU A 368 24.54 -35.15 12.34
C GLU A 368 24.00 -33.71 12.31
N ASN A 369 22.69 -33.50 12.31
CA ASN A 369 22.07 -32.18 12.24
C ASN A 369 21.95 -31.50 13.61
N ASP A 370 22.09 -32.24 14.72
CA ASP A 370 21.95 -31.69 16.07
C ASP A 370 23.04 -30.65 16.39
N ALA A 371 24.24 -30.79 15.81
CA ALA A 371 25.30 -29.79 15.98
C ALA A 371 24.91 -28.44 15.35
N LEU A 372 24.38 -28.48 14.11
CA LEU A 372 23.91 -27.29 13.41
C LEU A 372 22.66 -26.71 14.08
N LEU A 373 21.74 -27.56 14.55
CA LEU A 373 20.55 -27.17 15.30
C LEU A 373 20.93 -26.42 16.59
N LEU A 374 21.94 -26.88 17.33
CA LEU A 374 22.40 -26.21 18.55
C LEU A 374 23.12 -24.88 18.25
N GLU A 375 23.87 -24.77 17.15
CA GLU A 375 24.45 -23.49 16.69
C GLU A 375 23.36 -22.48 16.33
N VAL A 376 22.37 -22.91 15.54
CA VAL A 376 21.20 -22.10 15.18
C VAL A 376 20.41 -21.70 16.43
N GLY A 377 20.23 -22.64 17.38
CA GLY A 377 19.61 -22.40 18.68
C GLY A 377 20.33 -21.33 19.48
N ARG A 378 21.67 -21.36 19.50
CA ARG A 378 22.51 -20.33 20.14
C ARG A 378 22.32 -18.96 19.51
N VAL A 379 22.18 -18.88 18.19
CA VAL A 379 21.90 -17.61 17.50
C VAL A 379 20.51 -17.08 17.87
N ILE A 380 19.48 -17.94 17.88
CA ILE A 380 18.08 -17.54 18.08
C ILE A 380 17.77 -17.23 19.56
N LEU A 381 18.17 -18.11 20.48
CA LEU A 381 17.83 -18.05 21.90
C LEU A 381 18.93 -17.39 22.75
N GLY A 382 20.14 -17.30 22.22
CA GLY A 382 21.31 -16.79 22.93
C GLY A 382 22.07 -17.90 23.66
N SER A 383 23.37 -17.65 23.89
CA SER A 383 24.29 -18.57 24.56
C SER A 383 23.94 -18.81 26.05
N GLY A 384 23.11 -17.96 26.65
CA GLY A 384 22.63 -18.14 28.02
C GLY A 384 21.62 -19.28 28.16
N LEU A 385 20.77 -19.50 27.16
CA LEU A 385 19.77 -20.59 27.16
C LEU A 385 20.33 -21.88 26.54
N ILE A 386 21.28 -21.77 25.63
CA ILE A 386 21.96 -22.90 24.97
C ILE A 386 23.47 -22.75 25.20
N PRO A 387 24.00 -23.14 26.37
CA PRO A 387 25.43 -23.05 26.66
C PRO A 387 26.24 -24.10 25.88
N THR A 388 27.50 -23.76 25.58
CA THR A 388 28.43 -24.62 24.84
C THR A 388 28.93 -25.81 25.68
N GLU A 389 28.87 -25.69 27.00
CA GLU A 389 29.40 -26.67 27.96
C GLU A 389 28.36 -26.91 29.09
N GLY A 390 28.25 -28.16 29.55
CA GLY A 390 27.52 -28.51 30.77
C GLY A 390 26.02 -28.82 30.65
N LEU A 391 25.38 -28.57 29.49
CA LEU A 391 23.98 -28.95 29.27
C LEU A 391 23.87 -30.28 28.50
N ASP A 392 22.91 -31.12 28.88
CA ASP A 392 22.58 -32.33 28.12
C ASP A 392 22.11 -31.93 26.71
N LYS A 393 22.89 -32.34 25.69
CA LYS A 393 22.67 -31.99 24.28
C LYS A 393 21.26 -32.32 23.80
N THR A 394 20.70 -33.43 24.31
CA THR A 394 19.35 -33.87 23.94
C THR A 394 18.28 -32.91 24.47
N SER A 395 18.41 -32.49 25.74
CA SER A 395 17.52 -31.50 26.34
C SER A 395 17.61 -30.13 25.64
N ALA A 396 18.83 -29.72 25.27
CA ALA A 396 19.08 -28.46 24.56
C ALA A 396 18.45 -28.48 23.15
N ALA A 397 18.63 -29.58 22.41
CA ALA A 397 18.02 -29.78 21.11
C ALA A 397 16.49 -29.75 21.20
N ALA A 398 15.89 -30.38 22.23
CA ALA A 398 14.45 -30.36 22.46
C ALA A 398 13.91 -28.93 22.69
N VAL A 399 14.62 -28.10 23.46
CA VAL A 399 14.25 -26.69 23.67
C VAL A 399 14.30 -25.91 22.37
N VAL A 400 15.35 -26.10 21.55
CA VAL A 400 15.47 -25.43 20.25
C VAL A 400 14.35 -25.86 19.31
N ARG A 401 14.09 -27.17 19.17
CA ARG A 401 13.00 -27.72 18.35
C ARG A 401 11.65 -27.14 18.78
N ARG A 402 11.37 -27.14 20.09
CA ARG A 402 10.12 -26.58 20.61
C ARG A 402 10.00 -25.08 20.34
N SER A 403 11.10 -24.35 20.39
CA SER A 403 11.12 -22.92 20.06
C SER A 403 10.87 -22.66 18.57
N ILE A 404 11.37 -23.53 17.69
CA ILE A 404 11.09 -23.47 16.25
C ILE A 404 9.62 -23.79 15.99
N GLU A 405 9.07 -24.85 16.59
CA GLU A 405 7.65 -25.21 16.48
C GLU A 405 6.73 -24.04 16.83
N LEU A 406 6.99 -23.36 17.96
CA LEU A 406 6.20 -22.19 18.37
C LEU A 406 6.21 -21.05 17.36
N ARG A 407 7.28 -20.91 16.55
CA ARG A 407 7.34 -19.90 15.47
C ARG A 407 6.59 -20.37 14.22
N LEU A 408 6.52 -21.67 13.98
CA LEU A 408 5.81 -22.26 12.85
C LEU A 408 4.28 -22.23 13.06
N ASP A 409 3.82 -22.11 14.30
CA ASP A 409 2.40 -22.00 14.65
C ASP A 409 1.75 -20.66 14.21
N ASP A 410 2.53 -19.71 13.69
CA ASP A 410 2.00 -18.45 13.17
C ASP A 410 1.06 -18.69 11.96
N PRO A 411 -0.16 -18.10 11.94
CA PRO A 411 -1.13 -18.32 10.87
C PRO A 411 -0.62 -17.89 9.49
N HIS A 412 0.22 -16.84 9.40
CA HIS A 412 0.81 -16.41 8.13
C HIS A 412 1.84 -17.41 7.61
N VAL A 413 2.56 -18.09 8.51
CA VAL A 413 3.51 -19.16 8.18
C VAL A 413 2.76 -20.39 7.68
N GLN A 414 1.73 -20.83 8.39
CA GLN A 414 0.90 -21.96 7.99
C GLN A 414 0.25 -21.74 6.62
N ARG A 415 -0.22 -20.51 6.38
CA ARG A 415 -0.73 -20.09 5.08
C ARG A 415 0.31 -20.20 3.97
N LEU A 416 1.52 -19.72 4.21
CA LEU A 416 2.62 -19.80 3.24
C LEU A 416 3.01 -21.26 2.98
N ARG A 417 3.04 -22.10 4.03
CA ARG A 417 3.31 -23.54 3.95
C ARG A 417 2.31 -24.26 3.05
N GLN A 418 1.01 -23.97 3.17
CA GLN A 418 -0.02 -24.52 2.30
C GLN A 418 0.22 -24.18 0.82
N ILE A 419 0.63 -22.94 0.53
CA ILE A 419 0.94 -22.52 -0.84
C ILE A 419 2.19 -23.25 -1.36
N TYR A 420 3.25 -23.36 -0.56
CA TYR A 420 4.47 -24.10 -0.93
C TYR A 420 4.19 -25.57 -1.22
N ILE A 421 3.34 -26.23 -0.42
CA ILE A 421 2.95 -27.62 -0.65
C ILE A 421 2.16 -27.73 -1.97
N ALA A 422 1.18 -26.87 -2.18
CA ALA A 422 0.35 -26.89 -3.39
C ALA A 422 1.17 -26.67 -4.67
N VAL A 423 2.16 -25.76 -4.64
CA VAL A 423 3.05 -25.50 -5.77
C VAL A 423 4.08 -26.63 -5.92
N GLY A 424 4.68 -27.10 -4.83
CA GLY A 424 5.69 -28.16 -4.83
C GLY A 424 5.16 -29.51 -5.30
N ASP A 425 3.89 -29.82 -5.02
CA ASP A 425 3.22 -31.02 -5.53
C ASP A 425 3.22 -31.09 -7.07
N ARG A 426 3.21 -29.94 -7.75
CA ARG A 426 3.24 -29.88 -9.22
C ARG A 426 4.62 -30.05 -9.83
N LEU A 427 5.66 -29.68 -9.11
CA LEU A 427 7.06 -29.80 -9.58
C LEU A 427 7.60 -31.24 -9.47
N GLY A 428 6.80 -32.18 -8.97
CA GLY A 428 7.14 -33.58 -8.82
C GLY A 428 7.78 -33.93 -7.48
N ARG A 429 7.78 -35.22 -7.12
CA ARG A 429 8.20 -35.73 -5.79
C ARG A 429 9.62 -35.36 -5.39
N LYS A 430 10.54 -35.20 -6.35
CA LYS A 430 11.96 -34.84 -6.12
C LYS A 430 12.16 -33.36 -5.79
N SER A 431 11.18 -32.52 -6.08
CA SER A 431 11.24 -31.05 -5.90
C SER A 431 10.46 -30.59 -4.65
N ARG A 432 9.96 -31.55 -3.84
CA ARG A 432 9.17 -31.25 -2.64
C ARG A 432 10.09 -30.77 -1.52
N ARG A 433 9.83 -29.57 -1.01
CA ARG A 433 10.54 -29.02 0.15
C ARG A 433 10.21 -29.75 1.46
N PHE A 434 9.03 -30.38 1.54
CA PHE A 434 8.58 -31.14 2.72
C PHE A 434 8.36 -32.62 2.33
N PRO A 435 9.36 -33.51 2.56
CA PRO A 435 9.22 -34.94 2.35
C PRO A 435 8.19 -35.52 3.34
N GLY A 436 7.20 -36.28 2.85
CA GLY A 436 6.24 -36.96 3.74
C GLY A 436 5.05 -36.13 4.23
N ALA A 437 5.01 -34.82 3.97
CA ALA A 437 3.80 -34.00 4.11
C ALA A 437 2.78 -34.38 3.02
N SER A 438 2.18 -35.56 3.15
CA SER A 438 0.93 -35.88 2.48
C SER A 438 -0.09 -34.83 2.92
N ARG A 439 -0.84 -34.24 1.96
CA ARG A 439 -1.94 -33.32 2.28
C ARG A 439 -2.74 -33.92 3.44
N PRO A 440 -2.96 -33.21 4.56
CA PRO A 440 -3.87 -33.72 5.57
C PRO A 440 -5.22 -33.93 4.88
N PRO A 441 -5.87 -35.11 5.00
CA PRO A 441 -7.26 -35.22 4.58
C PRO A 441 -8.05 -34.15 5.35
N LEU A 442 -8.94 -33.47 4.64
CA LEU A 442 -9.78 -32.35 5.11
C LEU A 442 -10.52 -32.62 6.44
N ASN A 443 -10.59 -33.89 6.87
CA ASN A 443 -11.15 -34.28 8.16
C ASN A 443 -10.29 -33.86 9.37
N SER A 444 -8.99 -33.58 9.21
CA SER A 444 -8.10 -33.27 10.35
C SER A 444 -8.04 -31.80 10.76
N VAL A 445 -8.54 -30.86 9.94
CA VAL A 445 -8.70 -29.45 10.37
C VAL A 445 -9.89 -29.31 11.33
N ALA A 446 -10.93 -30.14 11.14
CA ALA A 446 -12.02 -30.25 12.10
C ALA A 446 -11.54 -30.87 13.43
N ASP A 447 -10.71 -31.92 13.38
CA ASP A 447 -10.18 -32.56 14.60
C ASP A 447 -9.10 -31.72 15.32
N ALA A 448 -8.32 -30.90 14.62
CA ALA A 448 -7.38 -29.97 15.25
C ALA A 448 -8.10 -28.80 15.96
N TYR A 449 -9.25 -28.34 15.44
CA TYR A 449 -10.07 -27.32 16.08
C TYR A 449 -10.97 -27.89 17.20
N PHE A 450 -11.51 -29.12 17.06
CA PHE A 450 -12.35 -29.75 18.10
C PHE A 450 -11.57 -30.52 19.17
N GLY A 451 -10.36 -31.02 18.86
CA GLY A 451 -9.50 -31.72 19.81
C GLY A 451 -8.90 -30.83 20.90
N TRP A 452 -8.96 -29.50 20.72
CA TRP A 452 -8.55 -28.51 21.72
C TRP A 452 -9.68 -28.17 22.72
N LEU A 453 -10.94 -28.23 22.30
CA LEU A 453 -12.11 -28.03 23.18
C LEU A 453 -12.34 -29.22 24.13
N ASN A 454 -12.08 -30.45 23.69
CA ASN A 454 -12.33 -31.65 24.51
C ASN A 454 -11.19 -32.03 25.48
N ARG A 455 -10.03 -31.35 25.44
CA ARG A 455 -8.93 -31.59 26.40
C ARG A 455 -8.91 -30.60 27.58
N GLY A 456 -9.91 -29.74 27.68
CA GLY A 456 -10.09 -28.79 28.79
C GLY A 456 -11.11 -29.20 29.87
N TRP A 457 -11.83 -30.32 29.71
CA TRP A 457 -12.94 -30.73 30.60
C TRP A 457 -12.86 -32.20 31.03
N ALA A 458 -11.66 -32.70 31.29
CA ALA A 458 -11.46 -33.96 32.00
C ALA A 458 -10.42 -33.75 33.13
N ARG A 459 -10.86 -33.01 34.15
CA ARG A 459 -10.49 -33.20 35.55
C ARG A 459 -11.77 -33.26 36.36
#